data_AF-A0A0P4W210-F1
#
_entry.id   AF-A0A0P4W210-F1
#
_cell.length_a   1.000
_cell.length_b   1.000
_cell.length_c   1.000
_cell.angle_alpha   90.00
_cell.angle_beta   90.00
_cell.angle_gamma   90.00
#
_symmetry.space_group_name_H-M   'P 1'
#
loop_
_entity.id
_entity.type
_entity.pdbx_description
1 polymer ?
#
loop_
_entity_poly.entity_id
_entity_poly.type
_entity_poly.pdbx_seq_one_letter_code
_entity_poly.pdbx_strand_id
1 'polypeptide(L)'
;MQMIEDLPEGEYRQHDGLTSPESSSPRGNTLAGHRSPPTHPKATGIKKIFTKLRRSSSGHLDGELGDGDFRRGGMRATASARLGWTSPSLSFKEPSVSFDKWSVETLENWLGALGLSQYCTALRSWTHSGHHLSKATPQNLERELGIRHPLHRKKLQLAISARLSGDQLNTPLHRLDHSWVLRWLDDVGLPQYKDAFSEARIDGRVLNCLTYDDLSFLRLSNLLHVTSLKRGIQVLREHNFDPSVLKRRSVPDEDPSTRTAAQVSLWTNHRVMEWLRTVDLSEYAPNLRGSGVHGALMVYEVRFTSELLASLLSIPSGKTLLRRHLNTHFKELVGRSVVQEKRELEAASGYTPLTSSAKVKMPKKSQFSLKRKKTKSELEFDDLLCPLDEKPPLGALQDREKETNGDGRLC
;
A
#
# COMPACT_ATOMS: atom_id res chain seq x y z
N MET A 1 -27.88 -79.91 -32.49
CA MET A 1 -26.62 -79.15 -32.31
C MET A 1 -27.01 -77.85 -31.61
N GLN A 2 -27.32 -77.91 -30.31
CA GLN A 2 -26.39 -77.76 -29.16
C GLN A 2 -26.03 -76.29 -28.89
N MET A 3 -26.06 -75.74 -27.67
CA MET A 3 -26.77 -75.96 -26.38
C MET A 3 -26.54 -74.65 -25.56
N ILE A 4 -27.45 -74.08 -24.75
CA ILE A 4 -27.75 -74.42 -23.33
C ILE A 4 -26.45 -74.32 -22.46
N GLU A 5 -26.31 -73.58 -21.34
CA GLU A 5 -27.24 -72.89 -20.41
C GLU A 5 -26.56 -71.77 -19.55
N ASP A 6 -27.41 -71.00 -18.88
CA ASP A 6 -27.37 -70.18 -17.66
C ASP A 6 -26.29 -70.34 -16.53
N LEU A 7 -25.96 -69.20 -15.87
CA LEU A 7 -25.91 -68.85 -14.40
C LEU A 7 -25.26 -69.83 -13.36
N PRO A 8 -25.01 -69.46 -12.06
CA PRO A 8 -25.72 -68.46 -11.23
C PRO A 8 -24.95 -67.61 -10.20
N GLU A 9 -25.72 -66.76 -9.52
CA GLU A 9 -25.40 -66.08 -8.26
C GLU A 9 -25.28 -67.05 -7.07
N GLY A 10 -24.77 -66.56 -5.93
CA GLY A 10 -24.79 -67.26 -4.65
C GLY A 10 -25.07 -66.33 -3.46
N GLU A 11 -26.31 -66.31 -2.99
CA GLU A 11 -26.67 -65.86 -1.63
C GLU A 11 -26.37 -66.97 -0.59
N TYR A 12 -26.11 -66.63 0.68
CA TYR A 12 -27.04 -66.89 1.81
C TYR A 12 -26.40 -66.76 3.23
N ARG A 13 -27.07 -65.94 4.07
CA ARG A 13 -27.35 -66.06 5.53
C ARG A 13 -26.24 -66.38 6.55
N GLN A 14 -26.01 -65.50 7.53
CA GLN A 14 -26.70 -65.33 8.84
C GLN A 14 -26.36 -66.38 9.92
N HIS A 15 -25.96 -65.90 11.11
CA HIS A 15 -26.43 -66.45 12.38
C HIS A 15 -26.39 -65.39 13.50
N ASP A 16 -27.43 -65.36 14.34
CA ASP A 16 -27.63 -64.42 15.45
C ASP A 16 -26.92 -64.84 16.76
N GLY A 17 -26.80 -63.90 17.72
CA GLY A 17 -26.44 -64.20 19.13
C GLY A 17 -25.72 -63.04 19.85
N LEU A 18 -26.40 -61.98 20.30
CA LEU A 18 -27.02 -61.77 21.63
C LEU A 18 -26.06 -61.30 22.77
N THR A 19 -26.59 -60.40 23.61
CA THR A 19 -26.13 -59.95 24.95
C THR A 19 -24.89 -59.04 25.09
N SER A 20 -25.15 -57.78 25.51
CA SER A 20 -24.36 -57.10 26.55
C SER A 20 -24.80 -57.63 27.94
N PRO A 21 -24.01 -57.48 29.02
CA PRO A 21 -24.01 -56.21 29.74
C PRO A 21 -22.71 -55.78 30.46
N GLU A 22 -22.71 -54.49 30.81
CA GLU A 22 -22.14 -53.82 32.00
C GLU A 22 -20.92 -54.35 32.77
N SER A 23 -19.96 -53.43 32.92
CA SER A 23 -19.22 -53.08 34.16
C SER A 23 -18.47 -54.18 34.94
N SER A 24 -17.14 -54.04 35.02
CA SER A 24 -16.45 -53.75 36.29
C SER A 24 -14.93 -53.63 36.11
N SER A 25 -14.35 -52.53 36.61
CA SER A 25 -12.97 -52.51 37.10
C SER A 25 -13.02 -52.91 38.59
N PRO A 26 -11.96 -53.47 39.22
CA PRO A 26 -10.83 -52.63 39.65
C PRO A 26 -9.47 -53.35 39.83
N ARG A 27 -8.49 -52.58 40.36
CA ARG A 27 -7.15 -52.96 40.88
C ARG A 27 -6.07 -53.18 39.80
N GLY A 28 -4.91 -52.50 39.81
CA GLY A 28 -4.45 -51.38 40.65
C GLY A 28 -3.20 -51.70 41.48
N ASN A 29 -2.13 -50.96 41.21
CA ASN A 29 -1.00 -50.65 42.10
C ASN A 29 -0.45 -49.29 41.63
N THR A 30 -0.59 -48.20 42.41
CA THR A 30 0.36 -47.70 43.44
C THR A 30 1.69 -47.20 42.83
N LEU A 31 2.29 -46.06 43.18
CA LEU A 31 2.08 -44.96 44.17
C LEU A 31 2.51 -43.63 43.46
N ALA A 32 2.29 -42.37 43.87
CA ALA A 32 1.66 -41.65 44.99
C ALA A 32 1.23 -40.24 44.46
N GLY A 33 0.66 -39.27 45.20
CA GLY A 33 0.12 -39.19 46.55
C GLY A 33 -0.28 -37.73 46.90
N HIS A 34 -1.24 -37.54 47.84
CA HIS A 34 -1.68 -36.26 48.46
C HIS A 34 -2.35 -35.18 47.58
N ARG A 35 -3.33 -34.39 48.05
CA ARG A 35 -4.40 -34.54 49.08
C ARG A 35 -5.45 -33.44 48.81
N SER A 36 -6.75 -33.75 48.93
CA SER A 36 -7.93 -32.85 48.76
C SER A 36 -8.12 -31.86 49.94
N PRO A 37 -9.18 -31.00 50.05
CA PRO A 37 -10.38 -30.80 49.20
C PRO A 37 -10.85 -29.33 48.96
N PRO A 38 -11.95 -29.09 48.20
CA PRO A 38 -12.61 -27.78 48.02
C PRO A 38 -13.89 -27.57 48.88
N THR A 39 -14.37 -26.32 49.01
CA THR A 39 -15.80 -25.99 49.28
C THR A 39 -16.13 -24.49 49.02
N HIS A 40 -17.35 -24.22 48.54
CA HIS A 40 -18.00 -22.88 48.42
C HIS A 40 -18.70 -22.49 49.77
N PRO A 41 -19.61 -21.49 49.93
CA PRO A 41 -20.11 -20.41 49.02
C PRO A 41 -20.33 -19.01 49.67
N LYS A 42 -20.73 -17.99 48.86
CA LYS A 42 -22.02 -17.24 48.95
C LYS A 42 -21.99 -15.89 48.20
N ALA A 43 -23.18 -15.37 47.90
CA ALA A 43 -23.43 -14.26 46.99
C ALA A 43 -23.88 -12.96 47.69
N THR A 44 -23.73 -11.84 46.98
CA THR A 44 -24.68 -10.70 46.94
C THR A 44 -24.71 -10.15 45.51
N GLY A 45 -25.73 -9.39 45.11
CA GLY A 45 -25.82 -8.93 43.72
C GLY A 45 -26.83 -7.81 43.45
N ILE A 46 -27.14 -7.65 42.16
CA ILE A 46 -28.19 -6.80 41.58
C ILE A 46 -27.93 -5.27 41.61
N LYS A 47 -27.76 -4.70 40.41
CA LYS A 47 -28.70 -3.69 39.89
C LYS A 47 -28.72 -3.67 38.35
N LYS A 48 -29.92 -3.57 37.80
CA LYS A 48 -30.23 -3.62 36.36
C LYS A 48 -30.15 -2.22 35.76
N ILE A 49 -29.71 -2.10 34.51
CA ILE A 49 -30.10 -0.99 33.61
C ILE A 49 -30.50 -1.59 32.27
N PHE A 50 -31.77 -1.45 31.91
CA PHE A 50 -32.33 -1.76 30.60
C PHE A 50 -32.77 -0.46 29.95
N THR A 51 -32.28 -0.14 28.74
CA THR A 51 -32.98 0.81 27.86
C THR A 51 -32.95 0.33 26.40
N LYS A 52 -34.15 0.07 25.89
CA LYS A 52 -34.53 -0.44 24.56
C LYS A 52 -33.64 -0.03 23.38
N LEU A 53 -33.14 -1.04 22.67
CA LEU A 53 -32.77 -0.95 21.25
C LEU A 53 -34.05 -1.01 20.39
N ARG A 54 -34.37 0.05 19.64
CA ARG A 54 -35.49 0.03 18.67
C ARG A 54 -34.97 -0.36 17.28
N ARG A 55 -35.15 -1.63 16.91
CA ARG A 55 -35.12 -2.07 15.52
C ARG A 55 -36.47 -1.74 14.87
N SER A 56 -36.47 -1.24 13.64
CA SER A 56 -37.68 -1.11 12.82
C SER A 56 -37.54 -1.99 11.59
N SER A 57 -38.42 -2.99 11.51
CA SER A 57 -38.63 -3.88 10.37
C SER A 57 -39.85 -3.40 9.57
N SER A 58 -39.93 -3.79 8.31
CA SER A 58 -40.94 -3.39 7.32
C SER A 58 -42.35 -3.95 7.55
N GLY A 59 -43.35 -3.15 7.17
CA GLY A 59 -44.70 -3.51 6.70
C GLY A 59 -45.22 -2.30 5.91
N HIS A 60 -45.51 -2.38 4.61
CA HIS A 60 -46.64 -3.05 3.96
C HIS A 60 -48.00 -2.46 4.39
N LEU A 61 -48.60 -1.71 3.46
CA LEU A 61 -50.00 -1.29 3.44
C LEU A 61 -50.45 -1.35 1.97
N ASP A 62 -51.44 -2.19 1.68
CA ASP A 62 -52.25 -2.07 0.47
C ASP A 62 -53.31 -0.97 0.67
N GLY A 63 -53.71 -0.27 -0.39
CA GLY A 63 -54.73 0.78 -0.29
C GLY A 63 -54.90 1.67 -1.52
N GLU A 64 -55.72 1.18 -2.45
CA GLU A 64 -56.52 1.91 -3.45
C GLU A 64 -55.85 2.72 -4.58
N LEU A 65 -56.47 2.59 -5.75
CA LEU A 65 -56.15 3.29 -7.00
C LEU A 65 -56.84 4.66 -7.01
N GLY A 66 -56.05 5.74 -7.09
CA GLY A 66 -56.55 7.10 -7.28
C GLY A 66 -55.93 7.74 -8.51
N ASP A 67 -56.76 8.05 -9.51
CA ASP A 67 -56.38 8.83 -10.69
C ASP A 67 -55.99 10.27 -10.28
N GLY A 68 -54.91 10.82 -10.85
CA GLY A 68 -54.34 12.07 -10.38
C GLY A 68 -53.04 12.50 -11.07
N ASP A 69 -53.15 13.48 -11.97
CA ASP A 69 -52.09 14.13 -12.73
C ASP A 69 -50.73 14.32 -12.01
N PHE A 70 -49.65 13.89 -12.67
CA PHE A 70 -48.26 14.16 -12.26
C PHE A 70 -47.88 15.63 -12.48
N ARG A 71 -48.29 16.52 -11.55
CA ARG A 71 -47.82 17.92 -11.52
C ARG A 71 -46.35 18.01 -11.09
N ARG A 72 -45.47 18.21 -12.07
CA ARG A 72 -44.02 18.39 -11.90
C ARG A 72 -43.67 19.76 -11.27
N GLY A 73 -43.89 19.91 -9.97
CA GLY A 73 -43.61 21.14 -9.23
C GLY A 73 -43.23 20.88 -7.78
N GLY A 74 -41.93 20.71 -7.51
CA GLY A 74 -41.42 20.48 -6.16
C GLY A 74 -39.91 20.35 -6.17
N MET A 75 -39.22 21.20 -5.40
CA MET A 75 -37.77 21.33 -5.35
C MET A 75 -37.11 20.08 -4.76
N ARG A 76 -37.01 18.98 -5.51
CA ARG A 76 -36.13 17.88 -5.15
C ARG A 76 -34.70 18.42 -5.19
N ALA A 77 -34.07 18.50 -4.02
CA ALA A 77 -32.64 18.57 -3.90
C ALA A 77 -32.03 17.25 -4.44
N THR A 78 -31.97 17.14 -5.77
CA THR A 78 -30.97 16.29 -6.41
C THR A 78 -29.63 16.87 -5.99
N ALA A 79 -29.04 16.28 -4.94
CA ALA A 79 -27.64 16.44 -4.64
C ALA A 79 -26.86 15.87 -5.83
N SER A 80 -26.72 16.69 -6.88
CA SER A 80 -25.98 16.36 -8.07
C SER A 80 -24.60 15.90 -7.63
N ALA A 81 -24.16 14.78 -8.18
CA ALA A 81 -22.88 14.19 -7.82
C ALA A 81 -21.81 15.27 -7.91
N ARG A 82 -21.20 15.64 -6.78
CA ARG A 82 -20.08 16.60 -6.71
C ARG A 82 -18.79 15.97 -7.22
N LEU A 83 -18.86 15.40 -8.43
CA LEU A 83 -17.72 15.20 -9.30
C LEU A 83 -17.19 16.60 -9.66
N GLY A 84 -15.91 16.86 -9.43
CA GLY A 84 -15.25 18.07 -9.93
C GLY A 84 -15.40 19.32 -9.07
N TRP A 85 -15.00 19.27 -7.80
CA TRP A 85 -14.37 20.43 -7.13
C TRP A 85 -12.96 20.09 -6.68
N THR A 86 -12.16 19.49 -7.57
CA THR A 86 -10.82 20.07 -7.74
C THR A 86 -11.08 21.49 -8.25
N SER A 87 -10.90 22.50 -7.40
CA SER A 87 -10.61 23.83 -7.94
C SER A 87 -9.50 23.62 -8.97
N PRO A 88 -9.58 24.17 -10.19
CA PRO A 88 -8.40 24.33 -11.00
C PRO A 88 -7.38 24.97 -10.05
N SER A 89 -6.24 24.34 -9.83
CA SER A 89 -5.17 25.08 -9.20
C SER A 89 -4.94 26.25 -10.14
N LEU A 90 -5.04 27.47 -9.61
CA LEU A 90 -4.52 28.63 -10.34
C LEU A 90 -3.06 28.27 -10.57
N SER A 91 -2.75 27.85 -11.80
CA SER A 91 -1.49 27.19 -12.10
C SER A 91 -0.43 28.26 -11.94
N PHE A 92 0.22 28.24 -10.78
CA PHE A 92 1.08 29.33 -10.33
C PHE A 92 2.14 29.54 -11.41
N LYS A 93 1.97 30.61 -12.19
CA LYS A 93 2.87 30.95 -13.27
C LYS A 93 4.11 31.50 -12.60
N GLU A 94 5.12 30.65 -12.53
CA GLU A 94 6.36 30.96 -11.85
C GLU A 94 7.02 32.20 -12.48
N PRO A 95 7.39 33.21 -11.67
CA PRO A 95 8.14 34.35 -12.18
C PRO A 95 9.49 33.94 -12.74
N SER A 96 9.92 34.58 -13.82
CA SER A 96 11.28 34.42 -14.39
C SER A 96 12.39 35.05 -13.53
N VAL A 97 12.04 35.79 -12.47
CA VAL A 97 13.00 36.39 -11.53
C VAL A 97 13.43 35.38 -10.45
N SER A 98 14.71 35.46 -10.05
CA SER A 98 15.24 34.62 -8.96
C SER A 98 14.42 34.72 -7.67
N PHE A 99 14.32 33.61 -6.95
CA PHE A 99 13.54 33.45 -5.72
C PHE A 99 13.77 34.56 -4.69
N ASP A 100 15.01 35.02 -4.51
CA ASP A 100 15.35 36.09 -3.57
C ASP A 100 14.62 37.43 -3.84
N LYS A 101 14.19 37.65 -5.09
CA LYS A 101 13.49 38.87 -5.55
C LYS A 101 11.96 38.74 -5.52
N TRP A 102 11.40 37.62 -5.06
CA TRP A 102 9.95 37.41 -5.06
C TRP A 102 9.25 38.30 -4.03
N SER A 103 8.11 38.89 -4.42
CA SER A 103 7.26 39.70 -3.56
C SER A 103 6.45 38.84 -2.58
N VAL A 104 5.91 39.44 -1.52
CA VAL A 104 5.05 38.73 -0.55
C VAL A 104 3.85 38.08 -1.23
N GLU A 105 3.19 38.78 -2.14
CA GLU A 105 2.06 38.25 -2.93
C GLU A 105 2.48 37.04 -3.81
N THR A 106 3.66 37.10 -4.44
CA THR A 106 4.21 35.96 -5.19
C THR A 106 4.45 34.76 -4.27
N LEU A 107 5.02 34.99 -3.08
CA LEU A 107 5.29 33.94 -2.10
C LEU A 107 4.02 33.31 -1.54
N GLU A 108 2.95 34.09 -1.31
CA GLU A 108 1.64 33.58 -0.89
C GLU A 108 0.99 32.72 -1.98
N ASN A 109 1.00 33.18 -3.23
CA ASN A 109 0.47 32.42 -4.36
C ASN A 109 1.25 31.11 -4.58
N TRP A 110 2.58 31.14 -4.43
CA TRP A 110 3.44 29.96 -4.45
C TRP A 110 3.13 29.00 -3.30
N LEU A 111 3.01 29.50 -2.07
CA LEU A 111 2.67 28.69 -0.89
C LEU A 111 1.27 28.07 -1.01
N GLY A 112 0.32 28.79 -1.62
CA GLY A 112 -0.98 28.27 -2.02
C GLY A 112 -0.88 27.12 -3.03
N ALA A 113 -0.06 27.27 -4.07
CA ALA A 113 0.18 26.22 -5.07
C ALA A 113 0.90 24.98 -4.49
N LEU A 114 1.70 25.15 -3.44
CA LEU A 114 2.24 24.02 -2.65
C LEU A 114 1.14 23.28 -1.86
N GLY A 115 -0.07 23.81 -1.73
CA GLY A 115 -1.14 23.27 -0.87
C GLY A 115 -0.98 23.67 0.60
N LEU A 116 -0.24 24.74 0.88
CA LEU A 116 0.12 25.25 2.20
C LEU A 116 -0.53 26.62 2.51
N SER A 117 -1.63 26.95 1.82
CA SER A 117 -2.33 28.25 1.91
C SER A 117 -2.77 28.64 3.32
N GLN A 118 -2.96 27.68 4.23
CA GLN A 118 -3.28 27.92 5.63
C GLN A 118 -2.20 28.71 6.39
N TYR A 119 -0.99 28.83 5.84
CA TYR A 119 0.12 29.58 6.43
C TYR A 119 0.36 30.95 5.76
N CYS A 120 -0.42 31.34 4.74
CA CYS A 120 -0.20 32.62 4.03
C CYS A 120 -0.32 33.85 4.95
N THR A 121 -1.27 33.88 5.89
CA THR A 121 -1.42 35.00 6.84
C THR A 121 -0.17 35.19 7.70
N ALA A 122 0.40 34.09 8.21
CA ALA A 122 1.62 34.12 9.02
C ALA A 122 2.86 34.47 8.17
N LEU A 123 2.90 33.99 6.92
CA LEU A 123 3.92 34.36 5.94
C LEU A 123 3.92 35.88 5.71
N ARG A 124 2.75 36.48 5.43
CA ARG A 124 2.60 37.92 5.19
C ARG A 124 3.07 38.77 6.37
N SER A 125 2.85 38.34 7.61
CA SER A 125 3.32 39.05 8.80
C SER A 125 4.81 38.92 9.08
N TRP A 126 5.45 37.83 8.61
CA TRP A 126 6.84 37.52 8.98
C TRP A 126 7.88 37.80 7.88
N THR A 127 7.52 37.63 6.60
CA THR A 127 8.44 37.87 5.49
C THR A 127 8.00 39.02 4.58
N HIS A 128 9.00 39.79 4.13
CA HIS A 128 8.82 40.92 3.23
C HIS A 128 9.45 40.66 1.84
N SER A 129 10.22 39.58 1.67
CA SER A 129 10.86 39.21 0.40
C SER A 129 11.29 37.74 0.38
N GLY A 130 11.47 37.19 -0.82
CA GLY A 130 11.99 35.83 -0.99
C GLY A 130 13.38 35.65 -0.37
N HIS A 131 14.21 36.69 -0.34
CA HIS A 131 15.53 36.70 0.30
C HIS A 131 15.49 36.51 1.83
N HIS A 132 14.41 36.91 2.50
CA HIS A 132 14.24 36.58 3.91
C HIS A 132 13.82 35.12 4.08
N LEU A 133 12.91 34.63 3.22
CA LEU A 133 12.43 33.24 3.26
C LEU A 133 13.51 32.23 2.85
N SER A 134 14.44 32.57 1.95
CA SER A 134 15.55 31.70 1.53
C SER A 134 16.51 31.35 2.68
N LYS A 135 16.54 32.18 3.74
CA LYS A 135 17.36 31.98 4.94
C LYS A 135 16.60 31.32 6.09
N ALA A 136 15.35 30.90 5.88
CA ALA A 136 14.50 30.32 6.92
C ALA A 136 15.03 28.98 7.45
N THR A 137 15.33 28.92 8.76
CA THR A 137 15.68 27.65 9.42
C THR A 137 14.42 26.84 9.76
N PRO A 138 14.51 25.51 9.97
CA PRO A 138 13.37 24.70 10.44
C PRO A 138 12.69 25.27 11.69
N GLN A 139 13.47 25.88 12.59
CA GLN A 139 12.99 26.54 13.80
C GLN A 139 12.19 27.82 13.49
N ASN A 140 12.59 28.60 12.47
CA ASN A 140 11.80 29.75 12.03
C ASN A 140 10.46 29.29 11.41
N LEU A 141 10.47 28.25 10.59
CA LEU A 141 9.24 27.72 9.97
C LEU A 141 8.25 27.17 11.03
N GLU A 142 8.75 26.62 12.13
CA GLU A 142 7.91 26.19 13.26
C GLU A 142 7.36 27.38 14.07
N ARG A 143 8.23 28.33 14.44
CA ARG A 143 7.90 29.44 15.35
C ARG A 143 7.12 30.56 14.68
N GLU A 144 7.61 31.05 13.53
CA GLU A 144 7.14 32.28 12.89
C GLU A 144 5.95 32.02 11.96
N LEU A 145 5.99 30.91 11.21
CA LEU A 145 4.88 30.47 10.35
C LEU A 145 3.88 29.56 11.08
N GLY A 146 4.15 29.19 12.34
CA GLY A 146 3.27 28.32 13.14
C GLY A 146 3.14 26.88 12.60
N ILE A 147 4.08 26.40 11.77
CA ILE A 147 3.94 25.13 11.07
C ILE A 147 4.24 23.95 12.01
N ARG A 148 3.22 23.53 12.76
CA ARG A 148 3.31 22.40 13.70
C ARG A 148 3.63 21.08 13.00
N HIS A 149 2.94 20.77 11.90
CA HIS A 149 3.07 19.48 11.20
C HIS A 149 4.48 19.32 10.58
N PRO A 150 5.28 18.30 10.99
CA PRO A 150 6.67 18.17 10.53
C PRO A 150 6.82 18.04 9.01
N LEU A 151 5.92 17.32 8.36
CA LEU A 151 5.99 17.12 6.91
C LEU A 151 5.63 18.39 6.11
N HIS A 152 4.89 19.35 6.69
CA HIS A 152 4.70 20.67 6.07
C HIS A 152 5.97 21.51 6.12
N ARG A 153 6.71 21.45 7.24
CA ARG A 153 8.04 22.07 7.35
C ARG A 153 9.00 21.46 6.33
N LYS A 154 9.11 20.12 6.33
CA LYS A 154 9.96 19.38 5.38
C LYS A 154 9.64 19.71 3.92
N LYS A 155 8.36 19.73 3.55
CA LYS A 155 7.89 20.14 2.22
C LYS A 155 8.32 21.55 1.84
N LEU A 156 8.10 22.53 2.72
CA LEU A 156 8.49 23.92 2.46
C LEU A 156 10.01 24.08 2.37
N GLN A 157 10.78 23.37 3.20
CA GLN A 157 12.24 23.34 3.12
C GLN A 157 12.74 22.75 1.80
N LEU A 158 12.24 21.58 1.40
CA LEU A 158 12.59 20.97 0.11
C LEU A 158 12.20 21.87 -1.07
N ALA A 159 11.07 22.58 -0.96
CA ALA A 159 10.65 23.55 -1.96
C ALA A 159 11.56 24.79 -2.02
N ILE A 160 12.02 25.33 -0.89
CA ILE A 160 13.00 26.43 -0.84
C ILE A 160 14.36 25.97 -1.38
N SER A 161 14.89 24.84 -0.89
CA SER A 161 16.17 24.30 -1.34
C SER A 161 16.20 24.07 -2.85
N ALA A 162 15.15 23.49 -3.43
CA ALA A 162 15.04 23.31 -4.88
C ALA A 162 15.12 24.64 -5.66
N ARG A 163 14.53 25.72 -5.13
CA ARG A 163 14.59 27.06 -5.74
C ARG A 163 15.98 27.66 -5.68
N LEU A 164 16.72 27.43 -4.59
CA LEU A 164 18.07 27.96 -4.40
C LEU A 164 19.12 27.18 -5.20
N SER A 165 18.92 25.88 -5.41
CA SER A 165 19.79 25.07 -6.27
C SER A 165 19.59 25.36 -7.76
N GLY A 166 18.38 25.80 -8.17
CA GLY A 166 18.03 26.17 -9.55
C GLY A 166 17.90 25.01 -10.55
N ASP A 167 18.78 24.01 -10.42
CA ASP A 167 19.10 23.01 -11.44
C ASP A 167 18.01 21.93 -11.68
N GLN A 168 16.99 21.84 -10.81
CA GLN A 168 16.00 20.75 -10.85
C GLN A 168 14.55 21.18 -11.08
N LEU A 169 14.25 22.48 -11.19
CA LEU A 169 12.87 23.00 -11.18
C LEU A 169 12.00 22.51 -12.34
N ASN A 170 12.61 22.16 -13.47
CA ASN A 170 11.93 21.65 -14.66
C ASN A 170 11.77 20.13 -14.71
N THR A 171 12.32 19.38 -13.75
CA THR A 171 12.26 17.91 -13.72
C THR A 171 10.84 17.40 -13.44
N PRO A 172 10.46 16.18 -13.91
CA PRO A 172 9.16 15.58 -13.63
C PRO A 172 8.84 15.53 -12.13
N LEU A 173 9.83 15.19 -11.29
CA LEU A 173 9.78 15.20 -9.82
C LEU A 173 9.10 16.46 -9.22
N HIS A 174 9.39 17.63 -9.78
CA HIS A 174 8.88 18.91 -9.27
C HIS A 174 7.45 19.22 -9.72
N ARG A 175 6.97 18.53 -10.76
CA ARG A 175 5.61 18.61 -11.31
C ARG A 175 4.65 17.62 -10.66
N LEU A 176 5.16 16.62 -9.93
CA LEU A 176 4.35 15.66 -9.17
C LEU A 176 3.77 16.34 -7.92
N ASP A 177 2.60 16.95 -8.08
CA ASP A 177 1.88 17.61 -6.99
C ASP A 177 1.28 16.61 -5.98
N HIS A 178 0.68 17.13 -4.90
CA HIS A 178 0.06 16.29 -3.89
C HIS A 178 -1.15 15.51 -4.43
N SER A 179 -1.90 16.09 -5.39
CA SER A 179 -3.01 15.40 -6.06
C SER A 179 -2.54 14.22 -6.93
N TRP A 180 -1.34 14.32 -7.51
CA TRP A 180 -0.70 13.20 -8.19
C TRP A 180 -0.29 12.11 -7.21
N VAL A 181 0.38 12.44 -6.10
CA VAL A 181 0.81 11.44 -5.10
C VAL A 181 -0.40 10.66 -4.54
N LEU A 182 -1.53 11.33 -4.31
CA LEU A 182 -2.76 10.66 -3.87
C LEU A 182 -3.30 9.66 -4.90
N ARG A 183 -3.21 9.94 -6.20
CA ARG A 183 -3.58 8.97 -7.26
C ARG A 183 -2.57 7.84 -7.37
N TRP A 184 -1.29 8.16 -7.21
CA TRP A 184 -0.22 7.16 -7.23
C TRP A 184 -0.33 6.16 -6.07
N LEU A 185 -0.92 6.53 -4.92
CA LEU A 185 -1.29 5.58 -3.88
C LEU A 185 -2.30 4.51 -4.34
N ASP A 186 -3.18 4.79 -5.31
CA ASP A 186 -3.99 3.74 -5.95
C ASP A 186 -3.10 2.86 -6.85
N ASP A 187 -2.19 3.47 -7.60
CA ASP A 187 -1.30 2.77 -8.53
C ASP A 187 -0.37 1.76 -7.80
N VAL A 188 0.08 2.04 -6.58
CA VAL A 188 0.84 1.08 -5.74
C VAL A 188 -0.04 0.20 -4.84
N GLY A 189 -1.37 0.34 -4.88
CA GLY A 189 -2.30 -0.48 -4.12
C GLY A 189 -2.38 -0.15 -2.62
N LEU A 190 -2.13 1.11 -2.24
CA LEU A 190 -2.13 1.66 -0.87
C LEU A 190 -3.17 2.79 -0.63
N PRO A 191 -4.41 2.73 -1.15
CA PRO A 191 -5.39 3.82 -1.04
C PRO A 191 -5.76 4.19 0.40
N GLN A 192 -5.63 3.28 1.36
CA GLN A 192 -5.95 3.49 2.78
C GLN A 192 -5.06 4.54 3.48
N TYR A 193 -3.96 4.96 2.86
CA TYR A 193 -3.07 6.00 3.39
C TYR A 193 -3.35 7.40 2.81
N LYS A 194 -4.29 7.53 1.87
CA LYS A 194 -4.63 8.80 1.20
C LYS A 194 -4.92 9.93 2.17
N ASP A 195 -5.70 9.71 3.21
CA ASP A 195 -6.07 10.77 4.15
C ASP A 195 -4.84 11.34 4.86
N ALA A 196 -3.94 10.48 5.35
CA ALA A 196 -2.71 10.91 6.01
C ALA A 196 -1.72 11.60 5.05
N PHE A 197 -1.61 11.13 3.80
CA PHE A 197 -0.78 11.78 2.78
C PHE A 197 -1.36 13.13 2.32
N SER A 198 -2.70 13.25 2.28
CA SER A 198 -3.43 14.47 1.94
C SER A 198 -3.32 15.52 3.04
N GLU A 199 -3.48 15.09 4.29
CA GLU A 199 -3.27 15.90 5.50
C GLU A 199 -1.83 16.42 5.56
N ALA A 200 -0.85 15.57 5.28
CA ALA A 200 0.58 15.92 5.27
C ALA A 200 1.10 16.61 4.01
N ARG A 201 0.25 16.82 2.98
CA ARG A 201 0.55 17.48 1.70
C ARG A 201 1.74 16.89 0.92
N ILE A 202 1.94 15.57 0.97
CA ILE A 202 3.09 14.90 0.31
C ILE A 202 3.08 15.17 -1.20
N ASP A 203 4.15 15.75 -1.73
CA ASP A 203 4.42 15.88 -3.18
C ASP A 203 5.62 15.01 -3.59
N GLY A 204 5.98 15.00 -4.88
CA GLY A 204 7.10 14.21 -5.39
C GLY A 204 8.42 14.43 -4.65
N ARG A 205 8.76 15.69 -4.29
CA ARG A 205 9.99 16.00 -3.54
C ARG A 205 9.96 15.39 -2.15
N VAL A 206 8.83 15.54 -1.43
CA VAL A 206 8.67 14.92 -0.10
C VAL A 206 8.71 13.40 -0.22
N LEU A 207 8.04 12.83 -1.24
CA LEU A 207 8.00 11.39 -1.51
C LEU A 207 9.40 10.80 -1.76
N ASN A 208 10.21 11.43 -2.60
CA ASN A 208 11.60 11.02 -2.86
C ASN A 208 12.49 11.11 -1.61
N CYS A 209 12.17 12.02 -0.69
CA CYS A 209 12.94 12.33 0.50
C CYS A 209 12.31 11.81 1.82
N LEU A 210 11.35 10.88 1.77
CA LEU A 210 10.77 10.28 2.98
C LEU A 210 11.85 9.53 3.78
N THR A 211 11.80 9.64 5.11
CA THR A 211 12.64 8.87 6.05
C THR A 211 11.78 7.88 6.86
N TYR A 212 12.42 7.01 7.65
CA TYR A 212 11.67 6.11 8.54
C TYR A 212 10.88 6.86 9.63
N ASP A 213 11.41 7.96 10.16
CA ASP A 213 10.71 8.81 11.15
C ASP A 213 9.38 9.37 10.62
N ASP A 214 9.35 9.76 9.33
CA ASP A 214 8.18 10.35 8.68
C ASP A 214 6.96 9.39 8.66
N LEU A 215 7.22 8.08 8.62
CA LEU A 215 6.20 7.03 8.54
C LEU A 215 5.22 7.08 9.70
N SER A 216 5.66 7.56 10.87
CA SER A 216 4.83 7.72 12.07
C SER A 216 3.68 8.71 11.84
N PHE A 217 3.95 9.86 11.21
CA PHE A 217 2.95 10.86 10.84
C PHE A 217 2.03 10.37 9.71
N LEU A 218 2.54 9.52 8.82
CA LEU A 218 1.78 8.89 7.73
C LEU A 218 1.00 7.64 8.17
N ARG A 219 1.05 7.26 9.46
CA ARG A 219 0.42 6.06 10.04
C ARG A 219 0.88 4.73 9.39
N LEU A 220 2.05 4.76 8.73
CA LEU A 220 2.65 3.64 8.01
C LEU A 220 3.46 2.74 8.96
N SER A 221 2.77 1.84 9.66
CA SER A 221 3.40 0.90 10.61
C SER A 221 3.60 -0.53 10.07
N ASN A 222 2.96 -0.89 8.96
CA ASN A 222 3.05 -2.21 8.35
C ASN A 222 4.30 -2.32 7.47
N LEU A 223 5.15 -3.31 7.73
CA LEU A 223 6.43 -3.51 7.03
C LEU A 223 6.23 -3.79 5.53
N LEU A 224 5.22 -4.60 5.15
CA LEU A 224 4.91 -4.88 3.75
C LEU A 224 4.51 -3.59 3.01
N HIS A 225 3.68 -2.75 3.62
CA HIS A 225 3.25 -1.48 2.99
C HIS A 225 4.42 -0.47 2.88
N VAL A 226 5.34 -0.47 3.85
CA VAL A 226 6.53 0.38 3.83
C VAL A 226 7.56 -0.12 2.80
N THR A 227 7.74 -1.44 2.66
CA THR A 227 8.53 -2.04 1.57
C THR A 227 7.90 -1.80 0.21
N SER A 228 6.57 -1.90 0.08
CA SER A 228 5.82 -1.50 -1.12
C SER A 228 6.12 -0.05 -1.49
N LEU A 229 5.96 0.89 -0.55
CA LEU A 229 6.23 2.30 -0.79
C LEU A 229 7.69 2.54 -1.21
N LYS A 230 8.66 1.87 -0.56
CA LYS A 230 10.08 1.90 -0.92
C LYS A 230 10.32 1.49 -2.38
N ARG A 231 9.82 0.33 -2.81
CA ARG A 231 10.03 -0.17 -4.19
C ARG A 231 9.31 0.68 -5.24
N GLY A 232 8.13 1.21 -4.91
CA GLY A 232 7.46 2.19 -5.77
C GLY A 232 8.27 3.48 -5.96
N ILE A 233 8.88 4.02 -4.89
CA ILE A 233 9.78 5.19 -4.98
C ILE A 233 11.03 4.84 -5.80
N GLN A 234 11.61 3.66 -5.63
CA GLN A 234 12.78 3.20 -6.38
C GLN A 234 12.52 3.21 -7.90
N VAL A 235 11.43 2.57 -8.35
CA VAL A 235 11.08 2.53 -9.78
C VAL A 235 10.76 3.93 -10.32
N LEU A 236 10.06 4.79 -9.57
CA LEU A 236 9.88 6.18 -9.99
C LEU A 236 11.22 6.90 -10.17
N ARG A 237 12.16 6.76 -9.23
CA ARG A 237 13.46 7.42 -9.27
C ARG A 237 14.30 6.98 -10.47
N GLU A 238 14.34 5.68 -10.75
CA GLU A 238 15.05 5.14 -11.92
C GLU A 238 14.47 5.63 -13.26
N HIS A 239 13.17 5.96 -13.29
CA HIS A 239 12.51 6.59 -14.44
C HIS A 239 12.38 8.13 -14.29
N ASN A 240 13.29 8.78 -13.57
CA ASN A 240 13.37 10.25 -13.40
C ASN A 240 12.07 10.92 -12.90
N PHE A 241 11.24 10.17 -12.18
CA PHE A 241 9.90 10.54 -11.72
C PHE A 241 8.91 10.88 -12.85
N ASP A 242 9.11 10.36 -14.06
CA ASP A 242 8.12 10.44 -15.13
C ASP A 242 6.85 9.66 -14.74
N PRO A 243 5.66 10.30 -14.67
CA PRO A 243 4.40 9.62 -14.33
C PRO A 243 3.82 8.76 -15.47
N SER A 244 4.32 8.90 -16.69
CA SER A 244 3.80 8.24 -17.89
C SER A 244 4.16 6.75 -17.99
N VAL A 245 5.31 6.36 -17.42
CA VAL A 245 5.86 4.99 -17.51
C VAL A 245 5.01 3.92 -16.82
N LEU A 246 4.13 4.30 -15.90
CA LEU A 246 3.34 3.36 -15.09
C LEU A 246 2.22 2.69 -15.92
N LYS A 247 2.38 1.38 -16.18
CA LYS A 247 1.43 0.55 -16.94
C LYS A 247 0.18 0.27 -16.10
N ARG A 248 -0.95 0.91 -16.47
CA ARG A 248 -2.26 0.81 -15.77
C ARG A 248 -3.25 -0.18 -16.36
N ARG A 249 -3.06 -0.61 -17.61
CA ARG A 249 -3.91 -1.56 -18.35
C ARG A 249 -3.02 -2.41 -19.27
N SER A 250 -3.54 -3.53 -19.74
CA SER A 250 -2.98 -4.27 -20.87
C SER A 250 -2.95 -3.41 -22.14
N VAL A 251 -2.01 -3.73 -23.04
CA VAL A 251 -2.13 -3.36 -24.46
C VAL A 251 -2.79 -4.57 -25.15
N PRO A 252 -3.79 -4.39 -26.03
CA PRO A 252 -4.55 -5.50 -26.62
C PRO A 252 -3.69 -6.58 -27.29
N ASP A 253 -2.56 -6.18 -27.88
CA ASP A 253 -1.65 -7.05 -28.64
C ASP A 253 -0.28 -7.26 -27.93
N GLU A 254 -0.22 -7.11 -26.59
CA GLU A 254 1.00 -7.38 -25.79
C GLU A 254 1.29 -8.89 -25.72
N ASP A 255 2.14 -9.41 -26.62
CA ASP A 255 2.61 -10.79 -26.58
C ASP A 255 3.20 -11.12 -25.19
N PRO A 256 2.63 -12.10 -24.45
CA PRO A 256 3.18 -12.53 -23.18
C PRO A 256 4.64 -13.01 -23.24
N SER A 257 5.12 -13.45 -24.40
CA SER A 257 6.48 -13.98 -24.58
C SER A 257 7.57 -12.90 -24.56
N THR A 258 7.25 -11.65 -24.92
CA THR A 258 8.21 -10.53 -25.01
C THR A 258 8.32 -9.73 -23.70
N ARG A 259 7.58 -10.11 -22.67
CA ARG A 259 7.45 -9.37 -21.41
C ARG A 259 8.69 -9.51 -20.53
N THR A 260 9.39 -8.39 -20.28
CA THR A 260 10.60 -8.35 -19.45
C THR A 260 10.30 -8.07 -17.97
N ALA A 261 11.25 -8.41 -17.08
CA ALA A 261 11.13 -8.08 -15.65
C ALA A 261 11.11 -6.56 -15.41
N ALA A 262 11.81 -5.81 -16.25
CA ALA A 262 11.79 -4.34 -16.28
C ALA A 262 10.40 -3.78 -16.61
N GLN A 263 9.71 -4.33 -17.63
CA GLN A 263 8.35 -3.92 -17.98
C GLN A 263 7.32 -4.31 -16.91
N VAL A 264 7.53 -5.41 -16.19
CA VAL A 264 6.67 -5.82 -15.07
C VAL A 264 6.86 -4.92 -13.85
N SER A 265 8.06 -4.37 -13.59
CA SER A 265 8.25 -3.44 -12.46
C SER A 265 7.38 -2.19 -12.56
N LEU A 266 7.04 -1.77 -13.79
CA LEU A 266 6.17 -0.64 -14.11
C LEU A 266 4.67 -0.92 -13.91
N TRP A 267 4.26 -2.14 -13.58
CA TRP A 267 2.85 -2.50 -13.43
C TRP A 267 2.23 -1.89 -12.17
N THR A 268 1.09 -1.24 -12.32
CA THR A 268 0.29 -0.80 -11.16
C THR A 268 -0.49 -1.96 -10.54
N ASN A 269 -0.99 -1.78 -9.32
CA ASN A 269 -1.90 -2.71 -8.63
C ASN A 269 -3.09 -3.11 -9.54
N HIS A 270 -3.61 -2.19 -10.35
CA HIS A 270 -4.68 -2.50 -11.30
C HIS A 270 -4.23 -3.45 -12.42
N ARG A 271 -3.03 -3.24 -12.98
CA ARG A 271 -2.44 -4.13 -14.00
C ARG A 271 -2.16 -5.53 -13.43
N VAL A 272 -1.70 -5.63 -12.18
CA VAL A 272 -1.54 -6.94 -11.50
C VAL A 272 -2.90 -7.63 -11.29
N MET A 273 -3.94 -6.90 -10.86
CA MET A 273 -5.30 -7.45 -10.76
C MET A 273 -5.87 -7.88 -12.11
N GLU A 274 -5.48 -7.25 -13.22
CA GLU A 274 -5.86 -7.64 -14.57
C GLU A 274 -5.11 -8.91 -15.02
N TRP A 275 -3.81 -9.00 -14.79
CA TRP A 275 -3.04 -10.22 -15.05
C TRP A 275 -3.59 -11.44 -14.30
N LEU A 276 -4.05 -11.28 -13.06
CA LEU A 276 -4.72 -12.37 -12.34
C LEU A 276 -5.98 -12.88 -13.07
N ARG A 277 -6.67 -12.04 -13.86
CA ARG A 277 -7.79 -12.50 -14.70
C ARG A 277 -7.31 -13.28 -15.92
N THR A 278 -6.15 -12.94 -16.49
CA THR A 278 -5.57 -13.65 -17.65
C THR A 278 -4.93 -15.00 -17.28
N VAL A 279 -4.82 -15.32 -15.99
CA VAL A 279 -4.33 -16.61 -15.48
C VAL A 279 -5.37 -17.36 -14.64
N ASP A 280 -6.66 -17.12 -14.89
CA ASP A 280 -7.80 -17.81 -14.26
C ASP A 280 -7.91 -17.66 -12.72
N LEU A 281 -7.37 -16.56 -12.17
CA LEU A 281 -7.44 -16.20 -10.74
C LEU A 281 -8.28 -14.93 -10.50
N SER A 282 -9.25 -14.67 -11.38
CA SER A 282 -10.10 -13.47 -11.37
C SER A 282 -10.90 -13.30 -10.08
N GLU A 283 -11.33 -14.39 -9.45
CA GLU A 283 -12.06 -14.39 -8.16
C GLU A 283 -11.23 -13.83 -7.00
N TYR A 284 -9.89 -14.02 -7.02
CA TYR A 284 -8.99 -13.58 -5.95
C TYR A 284 -8.47 -12.15 -6.16
N ALA A 285 -8.49 -11.65 -7.40
CA ALA A 285 -7.93 -10.34 -7.76
C ALA A 285 -8.42 -9.16 -6.88
N PRO A 286 -9.71 -9.05 -6.47
CA PRO A 286 -10.17 -7.96 -5.60
C PRO A 286 -9.46 -7.87 -4.24
N ASN A 287 -8.90 -8.99 -3.75
CA ASN A 287 -8.18 -9.04 -2.47
C ASN A 287 -6.85 -8.27 -2.49
N LEU A 288 -6.32 -7.91 -3.67
CA LEU A 288 -5.12 -7.08 -3.76
C LEU A 288 -5.38 -5.58 -3.48
N ARG A 289 -6.63 -5.14 -3.34
CA ARG A 289 -6.93 -3.74 -2.99
C ARG A 289 -6.46 -3.44 -1.56
N GLY A 290 -5.58 -2.45 -1.40
CA GLY A 290 -5.00 -2.10 -0.10
C GLY A 290 -3.85 -2.99 0.36
N SER A 291 -3.44 -3.98 -0.44
CA SER A 291 -2.34 -4.91 -0.10
C SER A 291 -0.93 -4.35 -0.30
N GLY A 292 -0.79 -3.23 -1.04
CA GLY A 292 0.50 -2.75 -1.54
C GLY A 292 1.09 -3.53 -2.72
N VAL A 293 0.41 -4.57 -3.24
CA VAL A 293 0.96 -5.36 -4.36
C VAL A 293 0.91 -4.58 -5.67
N HIS A 294 2.07 -4.39 -6.26
CA HIS A 294 2.29 -3.80 -7.59
C HIS A 294 3.60 -4.36 -8.17
N GLY A 295 3.87 -4.05 -9.44
CA GLY A 295 5.01 -4.57 -10.21
C GLY A 295 6.36 -4.41 -9.52
N ALA A 296 6.70 -3.19 -9.09
CA ALA A 296 7.96 -2.90 -8.43
C ALA A 296 8.17 -3.74 -7.15
N LEU A 297 7.12 -3.96 -6.35
CA LEU A 297 7.20 -4.87 -5.20
C LEU A 297 7.46 -6.32 -5.64
N MET A 298 6.74 -6.80 -6.67
CA MET A 298 6.88 -8.18 -7.15
C MET A 298 8.28 -8.48 -7.69
N VAL A 299 8.86 -7.54 -8.42
CA VAL A 299 10.18 -7.70 -9.04
C VAL A 299 11.30 -7.33 -8.06
N TYR A 300 11.30 -6.12 -7.48
CA TYR A 300 12.47 -5.56 -6.79
C TYR A 300 12.60 -6.00 -5.33
N GLU A 301 11.53 -6.46 -4.67
CA GLU A 301 11.66 -7.03 -3.33
C GLU A 301 11.94 -8.53 -3.39
N VAL A 302 13.18 -8.91 -3.10
CA VAL A 302 13.63 -10.32 -3.13
C VAL A 302 12.90 -11.18 -2.09
N ARG A 303 12.39 -10.61 -0.99
CA ARG A 303 11.53 -11.32 -0.02
C ARG A 303 10.06 -11.44 -0.43
N PHE A 304 9.64 -10.86 -1.56
CA PHE A 304 8.27 -11.00 -2.06
C PHE A 304 8.16 -12.24 -2.96
N THR A 305 7.49 -13.28 -2.46
CA THR A 305 7.42 -14.60 -3.10
C THR A 305 5.99 -14.93 -3.56
N SER A 306 5.85 -15.97 -4.38
CA SER A 306 4.53 -16.49 -4.80
C SER A 306 3.69 -16.96 -3.60
N GLU A 307 4.32 -17.43 -2.53
CA GLU A 307 3.69 -17.83 -1.27
C GLU A 307 3.09 -16.63 -0.51
N LEU A 308 3.82 -15.50 -0.47
CA LEU A 308 3.29 -14.25 0.06
C LEU A 308 2.14 -13.71 -0.81
N LEU A 309 2.27 -13.74 -2.14
CA LEU A 309 1.21 -13.33 -3.06
C LEU A 309 -0.06 -14.19 -2.87
N ALA A 310 0.07 -15.51 -2.76
CA ALA A 310 -1.05 -16.42 -2.48
C ALA A 310 -1.75 -16.09 -1.15
N SER A 311 -0.97 -15.71 -0.13
CA SER A 311 -1.48 -15.32 1.18
C SER A 311 -2.20 -13.97 1.14
N LEU A 312 -1.71 -12.99 0.37
CA LEU A 312 -2.37 -11.70 0.14
C LEU A 312 -3.64 -11.82 -0.72
N LEU A 313 -3.69 -12.82 -1.60
CA LEU A 313 -4.88 -13.22 -2.35
C LEU A 313 -5.90 -13.99 -1.51
N SER A 314 -5.61 -14.27 -0.24
CA SER A 314 -6.42 -15.07 0.67
C SER A 314 -6.68 -16.51 0.18
N ILE A 315 -5.75 -17.07 -0.62
CA ILE A 315 -5.81 -18.47 -1.05
C ILE A 315 -5.36 -19.36 0.13
N PRO A 316 -6.19 -20.28 0.67
CA PRO A 316 -5.78 -21.14 1.78
C PRO A 316 -4.59 -22.04 1.43
N SER A 317 -3.73 -22.36 2.41
CA SER A 317 -2.58 -23.28 2.22
C SER A 317 -2.99 -24.66 1.69
N GLY A 318 -4.17 -25.16 2.10
CA GLY A 318 -4.74 -26.42 1.61
C GLY A 318 -5.17 -26.41 0.13
N LYS A 319 -5.35 -25.25 -0.52
CA LYS A 319 -5.65 -25.18 -1.98
C LYS A 319 -4.36 -25.33 -2.81
N THR A 320 -3.69 -26.47 -2.68
CA THR A 320 -2.35 -26.73 -3.26
C THR A 320 -2.30 -26.59 -4.78
N LEU A 321 -3.34 -27.02 -5.51
CA LEU A 321 -3.41 -26.88 -6.96
C LEU A 321 -3.38 -25.42 -7.42
N LEU A 322 -4.20 -24.54 -6.80
CA LEU A 322 -4.23 -23.11 -7.11
C LEU A 322 -2.93 -22.41 -6.72
N ARG A 323 -2.32 -22.81 -5.61
CA ARG A 323 -1.00 -22.29 -5.20
C ARG A 323 0.11 -22.72 -6.15
N ARG A 324 0.08 -23.94 -6.67
CA ARG A 324 1.00 -24.41 -7.72
C ARG A 324 0.79 -23.64 -9.03
N HIS A 325 -0.47 -23.45 -9.45
CA HIS A 325 -0.84 -22.67 -10.64
C HIS A 325 -0.31 -21.23 -10.57
N LEU A 326 -0.62 -20.52 -9.47
CA LEU A 326 -0.11 -19.17 -9.21
C LEU A 326 1.43 -19.13 -9.17
N ASN A 327 2.09 -20.14 -8.58
CA ASN A 327 3.55 -20.21 -8.52
C ASN A 327 4.20 -20.35 -9.89
N THR A 328 3.61 -21.14 -10.80
CA THR A 328 4.07 -21.26 -12.19
C THR A 328 3.98 -19.90 -12.90
N HIS A 329 2.78 -19.31 -12.96
CA HIS A 329 2.58 -18.04 -13.66
C HIS A 329 3.32 -16.85 -13.02
N PHE A 330 3.52 -16.85 -11.69
CA PHE A 330 4.35 -15.83 -11.04
C PHE A 330 5.81 -15.92 -11.48
N LYS A 331 6.36 -17.13 -11.60
CA LYS A 331 7.74 -17.36 -12.06
C LYS A 331 7.94 -17.00 -13.53
N GLU A 332 6.95 -17.31 -14.37
CA GLU A 332 6.91 -16.86 -15.77
C GLU A 332 6.89 -15.34 -15.84
N LEU A 333 6.02 -14.69 -15.05
CA LEU A 333 5.85 -13.23 -15.06
C LEU A 333 7.11 -12.46 -14.64
N VAL A 334 7.77 -12.85 -13.54
CA VAL A 334 8.93 -12.09 -13.03
C VAL A 334 10.26 -12.46 -13.69
N GLY A 335 10.31 -13.53 -14.47
CA GLY A 335 11.49 -13.97 -15.21
C GLY A 335 12.52 -14.76 -14.39
N ARG A 336 13.34 -15.55 -15.08
CA ARG A 336 14.22 -16.57 -14.47
C ARG A 336 15.24 -16.01 -13.48
N SER A 337 15.89 -14.88 -13.80
CA SER A 337 16.91 -14.28 -12.91
C SER A 337 16.32 -13.81 -11.59
N VAL A 338 15.17 -13.13 -11.65
CA VAL A 338 14.46 -12.66 -10.44
C VAL A 338 13.97 -13.84 -9.59
N VAL A 339 13.54 -14.94 -10.20
CA VAL A 339 13.22 -16.19 -9.47
C VAL A 339 14.45 -16.79 -8.80
N GLN A 340 15.61 -16.77 -9.45
CA GLN A 340 16.86 -17.30 -8.91
C GLN A 340 17.34 -16.47 -7.71
N GLU A 341 17.36 -15.14 -7.81
CA GLU A 341 17.74 -14.23 -6.71
C GLU A 341 16.82 -14.42 -5.49
N LYS A 342 15.51 -14.60 -5.70
CA LYS A 342 14.54 -14.91 -4.63
C LYS A 342 14.86 -16.24 -3.95
N ARG A 343 15.15 -17.29 -4.73
CA ARG A 343 15.49 -18.63 -4.22
C ARG A 343 16.81 -18.64 -3.43
N GLU A 344 17.81 -17.88 -3.87
CA GLU A 344 19.10 -17.76 -3.18
C GLU A 344 18.93 -17.08 -1.81
N LEU A 345 18.11 -16.03 -1.73
CA LEU A 345 17.80 -15.38 -0.45
C LEU A 345 16.98 -16.28 0.48
N GLU A 346 16.01 -17.05 -0.05
CA GLU A 346 15.24 -18.03 0.72
C GLU A 346 16.13 -19.17 1.28
N ALA A 347 17.19 -19.54 0.57
CA ALA A 347 18.16 -20.55 0.99
C ALA A 347 19.24 -20.03 1.97
N ALA A 348 19.34 -18.70 2.15
CA ALA A 348 20.38 -18.10 2.98
C ALA A 348 20.10 -18.25 4.49
N SER A 349 21.14 -18.58 5.25
CA SER A 349 21.08 -18.65 6.72
C SER A 349 20.61 -17.33 7.33
N GLY A 350 19.53 -17.37 8.12
CA GLY A 350 18.93 -16.19 8.73
C GLY A 350 17.84 -15.50 7.89
N TYR A 351 17.40 -16.10 6.78
CA TYR A 351 16.25 -15.62 6.00
C TYR A 351 15.03 -15.34 6.89
N THR A 352 14.50 -14.12 6.77
CA THR A 352 13.27 -13.70 7.45
C THR A 352 12.24 -13.30 6.39
N PRO A 353 11.16 -14.09 6.19
CA PRO A 353 10.17 -13.82 5.16
C PRO A 353 9.40 -12.53 5.46
N LEU A 354 8.98 -11.84 4.40
CA LEU A 354 8.05 -10.72 4.52
C LEU A 354 6.64 -11.26 4.74
N THR A 355 5.90 -10.72 5.71
CA THR A 355 4.54 -11.15 6.03
C THR A 355 3.56 -9.97 6.07
N SER A 356 2.29 -10.24 5.83
CA SER A 356 1.23 -9.21 5.79
C SER A 356 0.97 -8.52 7.14
N SER A 357 1.36 -9.15 8.25
CA SER A 357 1.15 -8.65 9.62
C SER A 357 2.41 -8.07 10.28
N ALA A 358 3.57 -8.14 9.62
CA ALA A 358 4.83 -7.61 10.14
C ALA A 358 4.76 -6.09 10.35
N LYS A 359 5.29 -5.61 11.48
CA LYS A 359 5.38 -4.18 11.80
C LYS A 359 6.82 -3.68 11.67
N VAL A 360 6.98 -2.42 11.24
CA VAL A 360 8.28 -1.76 11.19
C VAL A 360 8.84 -1.61 12.61
N LYS A 361 10.08 -2.05 12.82
CA LYS A 361 10.84 -1.77 14.04
C LYS A 361 11.46 -0.38 13.91
N MET A 362 10.78 0.63 14.43
CA MET A 362 11.32 2.00 14.48
C MET A 362 12.65 2.01 15.26
N PRO A 363 13.75 2.53 14.69
CA PRO A 363 14.99 2.69 15.42
C PRO A 363 14.78 3.61 16.63
N LYS A 364 15.03 3.12 17.85
CA LYS A 364 15.07 3.99 19.02
C LYS A 364 16.32 4.86 18.92
N LYS A 365 16.17 6.11 18.45
CA LYS A 365 17.26 7.10 18.44
C LYS A 365 17.74 7.29 19.88
N SER A 366 18.92 6.74 20.19
CA SER A 366 19.49 6.76 21.54
C SER A 366 19.72 8.20 21.99
N GLN A 367 19.15 8.60 23.13
CA GLN A 367 19.28 9.95 23.66
C GLN A 367 20.71 10.30 24.14
N PHE A 368 21.64 9.34 24.07
CA PHE A 368 23.04 9.51 24.48
C PHE A 368 24.03 9.33 23.32
N SER A 369 23.59 9.41 22.06
CA SER A 369 24.52 9.54 20.94
C SER A 369 25.11 10.95 20.90
N LEU A 370 26.38 11.08 21.29
CA LEU A 370 27.19 12.28 21.05
C LEU A 370 27.40 12.46 19.54
N LYS A 371 26.41 13.05 18.85
CA LYS A 371 26.55 13.42 17.42
C LYS A 371 27.72 14.39 17.27
N ARG A 372 28.85 13.89 16.76
CA ARG A 372 30.00 14.68 16.29
C ARG A 372 29.45 15.78 15.37
N LYS A 373 29.86 17.03 15.60
CA LYS A 373 29.31 18.24 14.97
C LYS A 373 29.64 18.30 13.46
N LYS A 374 29.00 17.44 12.66
CA LYS A 374 29.03 17.45 11.19
C LYS A 374 28.26 18.70 10.71
N THR A 375 28.75 19.32 9.65
CA THR A 375 28.34 20.66 9.21
C THR A 375 26.86 20.72 8.77
N LYS A 376 26.19 21.78 9.18
CA LYS A 376 24.74 22.01 9.05
C LYS A 376 24.42 22.70 7.70
N SER A 377 24.40 21.96 6.60
CA SER A 377 23.95 22.52 5.30
C SER A 377 23.39 21.54 4.26
N GLU A 378 23.31 20.24 4.52
CA GLU A 378 22.69 19.28 3.59
C GLU A 378 21.59 18.50 4.32
N LEU A 379 20.52 18.18 3.59
CA LEU A 379 19.41 17.36 4.09
C LEU A 379 19.98 15.98 4.50
N GLU A 380 19.48 15.40 5.60
CA GLU A 380 19.97 14.09 6.11
C GLU A 380 19.53 12.95 5.14
N PHE A 381 20.23 12.83 4.00
CA PHE A 381 20.01 11.80 2.97
C PHE A 381 20.44 10.39 3.42
N ASP A 382 21.18 10.30 4.53
CA ASP A 382 21.65 9.04 5.15
C ASP A 382 20.52 8.19 5.79
N ASP A 383 19.30 8.73 5.99
CA ASP A 383 18.15 8.08 6.67
C ASP A 383 16.90 7.95 5.76
N LEU A 384 17.09 7.95 4.44
CA LEU A 384 15.98 7.80 3.47
C LEU A 384 15.33 6.41 3.55
N LEU A 385 14.00 6.39 3.43
CA LEU A 385 13.19 5.18 3.26
C LEU A 385 13.65 4.35 2.05
N CYS A 386 13.97 5.04 0.96
CA CYS A 386 14.58 4.47 -0.24
C CYS A 386 15.95 5.14 -0.47
N PRO A 387 17.07 4.51 -0.05
CA PRO A 387 18.43 4.98 -0.30
C PRO A 387 18.66 5.30 -1.79
N LEU A 388 19.55 6.25 -2.08
CA LEU A 388 19.81 6.72 -3.46
C LEU A 388 20.62 5.71 -4.29
N ASP A 389 21.40 4.87 -3.60
CA ASP A 389 22.28 3.83 -4.12
C ASP A 389 21.63 2.43 -4.16
N GLU A 390 20.35 2.32 -3.81
CA GLU A 390 19.59 1.08 -3.82
C GLU A 390 19.48 0.51 -5.25
N LYS A 391 20.23 -0.57 -5.53
CA LYS A 391 20.22 -1.24 -6.83
C LYS A 391 18.99 -2.16 -6.97
N PRO A 392 18.40 -2.27 -8.16
CA PRO A 392 17.39 -3.29 -8.45
C PRO A 392 18.06 -4.68 -8.63
N PRO A 393 17.27 -5.78 -8.65
CA PRO A 393 17.75 -7.13 -8.92
C PRO A 393 18.56 -7.20 -10.22
N LEU A 394 19.56 -8.09 -10.27
CA LEU A 394 20.41 -8.28 -11.46
C LEU A 394 19.58 -8.64 -12.69
N GLY A 395 18.50 -9.40 -12.52
CA GLY A 395 17.55 -9.72 -13.59
C GLY A 395 16.85 -8.49 -14.19
N ALA A 396 16.51 -7.50 -13.37
CA ALA A 396 15.86 -6.27 -13.84
C ALA A 396 16.84 -5.31 -14.54
N LEU A 397 18.15 -5.40 -14.21
CA LEU A 397 19.21 -4.65 -14.88
C LEU A 397 19.53 -5.21 -16.28
N GLN A 398 19.73 -6.53 -16.39
CA GLN A 398 20.09 -7.19 -17.64
C GLN A 398 19.04 -7.06 -18.73
N ASP A 399 17.75 -6.99 -18.37
CA ASP A 399 16.67 -6.75 -19.32
C ASP A 399 16.69 -5.30 -19.84
N ARG A 400 16.95 -4.31 -18.96
CA ARG A 400 17.07 -2.89 -19.37
C ARG A 400 18.26 -2.64 -20.29
N GLU A 401 19.43 -3.22 -20.00
CA GLU A 401 20.61 -3.05 -20.86
C GLU A 401 20.36 -3.58 -22.29
N LYS A 402 19.50 -4.59 -22.44
CA LYS A 402 19.05 -5.09 -23.76
C LYS A 402 18.04 -4.15 -24.41
N GLU A 403 17.08 -3.61 -23.66
CA GLU A 403 16.13 -2.60 -24.17
C GLU A 403 16.88 -1.35 -24.67
N THR A 404 17.84 -0.81 -23.90
CA THR A 404 18.61 0.38 -24.31
C THR A 404 19.57 0.13 -25.48
N ASN A 405 20.14 -1.08 -25.59
CA ASN A 405 21.01 -1.44 -26.73
C ASN A 405 20.20 -1.87 -27.97
N GLY A 406 18.91 -2.19 -27.82
CA GLY A 406 18.00 -2.56 -28.90
C GLY A 406 17.57 -1.34 -29.74
N ASP A 407 17.18 -0.25 -29.07
CA ASP A 407 16.80 1.02 -29.74
C ASP A 407 17.98 1.66 -30.51
N GLY A 408 19.23 1.33 -30.16
CA GLY A 408 20.44 1.82 -30.83
C GLY A 408 20.73 1.25 -32.23
N ARG A 409 19.82 0.44 -32.80
CA ARG A 409 20.00 -0.22 -34.12
C ARG A 409 19.05 0.28 -35.23
N LEU A 410 18.36 1.40 -35.03
CA LEU A 410 17.56 2.08 -36.05
C LEU A 410 18.05 3.50 -36.33
N CYS A 411 19.27 3.59 -36.86
CA CYS A 411 19.85 4.76 -37.54
C CYS A 411 20.68 4.27 -38.74
#